data_AF-A0A954NWQ1-F1
#
_entry.id   AF-A0A954NWQ1-F1
#
_cell.length_a   1.000
_cell.length_b   1.000
_cell.length_c   1.000
_cell.angle_alpha   90.00
_cell.angle_beta   90.00
_cell.angle_gamma   90.00
#
_symmetry.space_group_name_H-M   'P 1'
#
loop_
_entity.id
_entity.type
_entity.pdbx_description
1 polymer ?
#
loop_
_entity_poly.entity_id
_entity_poly.type
_entity_poly.pdbx_seq_one_letter_code
_entity_poly.pdbx_strand_id
1 'polypeptide(L)'
;MSNLPPLKLSQRWHYASEQAISFLMQQAVENTDVVSLAAGLVDFASLPVKETREAAQLLLSDDASARKALQYGTTAGSEHLRGLLLKHLARLEGTDVSGLGIDRNRLILTTGSQQLL
;
A
#
# COMPACT_ATOMS: atom_id res chain seq x y z
N MET A 1 0.92 3.30 -47.49
CA MET A 1 1.01 3.64 -46.05
C MET A 1 -0.40 3.52 -45.49
N SER A 2 -0.64 2.56 -44.60
CA SER A 2 -1.99 2.25 -44.08
C SER A 2 -2.51 3.38 -43.20
N ASN A 3 -3.64 3.96 -43.59
CA ASN A 3 -4.37 4.97 -42.83
C ASN A 3 -5.11 4.27 -41.68
N LEU A 4 -4.46 4.13 -40.53
CA LEU A 4 -5.13 3.60 -39.34
C LEU A 4 -6.03 4.70 -38.74
N PRO A 5 -7.27 4.39 -38.33
CA PRO A 5 -8.12 5.36 -37.66
C PRO A 5 -7.48 5.80 -36.32
N PRO A 6 -7.73 7.04 -35.87
CA PRO A 6 -7.16 7.54 -34.62
C PRO A 6 -7.62 6.71 -33.43
N LEU A 7 -6.69 6.44 -32.51
CA LEU A 7 -6.94 5.71 -31.25
C LEU A 7 -8.03 6.44 -30.44
N LYS A 8 -9.17 5.77 -30.24
CA LYS A 8 -10.27 6.30 -29.44
C LYS A 8 -10.09 5.88 -27.99
N LEU A 9 -9.59 6.80 -27.16
CA LEU A 9 -9.39 6.57 -25.74
C LEU A 9 -10.70 6.72 -24.98
N SER A 10 -10.80 6.06 -23.82
CA SER A 10 -11.99 6.17 -22.96
C SER A 10 -12.01 7.49 -22.19
N GLN A 11 -13.19 7.94 -21.76
CA GLN A 11 -13.31 9.12 -20.91
C GLN A 11 -12.50 8.99 -19.61
N ARG A 12 -12.41 7.78 -19.03
CA ARG A 12 -11.60 7.50 -17.83
C ARG A 12 -10.11 7.74 -18.07
N TRP A 13 -9.61 7.46 -19.27
CA TRP A 13 -8.22 7.73 -19.62
C TRP A 13 -7.95 9.24 -19.57
N HIS A 14 -8.86 10.06 -20.11
CA HIS A 14 -8.73 11.51 -20.07
C HIS A 14 -8.72 12.08 -18.64
N TYR A 15 -9.51 11.49 -17.73
CA TYR A 15 -9.53 11.87 -16.31
C TYR A 15 -8.28 11.44 -15.54
N ALA A 16 -7.54 10.44 -16.02
CA ALA A 16 -6.32 9.96 -15.41
C ALA A 16 -5.05 10.69 -15.93
N SER A 17 -5.22 11.77 -16.71
CA SER A 17 -4.10 12.54 -17.24
C SER A 17 -3.31 13.27 -16.15
N GLU A 18 -2.07 13.65 -16.48
CA GLU A 18 -0.98 14.00 -15.55
C GLU A 18 -1.38 14.82 -14.32
N GLN A 19 -0.98 14.33 -13.15
CA GLN A 19 -1.14 15.04 -11.89
C GLN A 19 0.11 15.87 -11.61
N ALA A 20 -0.05 17.17 -11.35
CA ALA A 20 1.04 18.10 -11.03
C ALA A 20 1.92 17.64 -9.86
N ILE A 21 1.38 16.79 -8.96
CA ILE A 21 2.13 16.25 -7.82
C ILE A 21 3.29 15.35 -8.23
N SER A 22 3.16 14.58 -9.32
CA SER A 22 4.23 13.69 -9.78
C SER A 22 5.49 14.48 -10.14
N PHE A 23 5.31 15.63 -10.80
CA PHE A 23 6.41 16.55 -11.09
C PHE A 23 7.04 17.12 -9.82
N LEU A 24 6.22 17.55 -8.85
CA LEU A 24 6.72 18.10 -7.58
C LEU A 24 7.48 17.05 -6.75
N MET A 25 7.03 15.81 -6.76
CA MET A 25 7.75 14.69 -6.13
C MET A 25 9.09 14.43 -6.83
N GLN A 26 9.12 14.45 -8.16
CA GLN A 26 10.38 14.30 -8.91
C GLN A 26 11.37 15.40 -8.55
N GLN A 27 10.94 16.66 -8.50
CA GLN A 27 11.79 17.78 -8.09
C GLN A 27 12.33 17.60 -6.67
N ALA A 28 11.52 17.08 -5.74
CA ALA A 28 11.94 16.82 -4.37
C ALA A 28 13.03 15.74 -4.24
N VAL A 29 13.08 14.79 -5.17
CA VAL A 29 14.02 13.65 -5.14
C VAL A 29 15.28 13.93 -5.94
N GLU A 30 15.14 14.56 -7.10
CA GLU A 30 16.22 14.65 -8.09
C GLU A 30 16.98 15.99 -8.06
N ASN A 31 16.37 17.06 -7.54
CA ASN A 31 16.96 18.39 -7.57
C ASN A 31 17.55 18.78 -6.22
N THR A 32 18.88 18.72 -6.12
CA THR A 32 19.61 19.04 -4.87
C THR A 32 19.55 20.51 -4.48
N ASP A 33 19.19 21.40 -5.41
CA ASP A 33 19.06 22.84 -5.17
C ASP A 33 17.66 23.22 -4.63
N VAL A 34 16.78 22.24 -4.44
CA VAL A 34 15.40 22.45 -3.98
C VAL A 34 15.18 21.84 -2.59
N VAL A 35 14.69 22.67 -1.67
CA VAL A 35 14.08 22.20 -0.41
C VAL A 35 12.59 22.02 -0.63
N SER A 36 12.13 20.77 -0.74
CA SER A 36 10.71 20.47 -0.96
C SER A 36 9.95 20.34 0.36
N LEU A 37 8.91 21.15 0.53
CA LEU A 37 7.92 21.04 1.62
C LEU A 37 6.59 20.41 1.15
N ALA A 38 6.48 20.12 -0.15
CA ALA A 38 5.25 19.64 -0.77
C ALA A 38 5.20 18.12 -0.92
N ALA A 39 6.36 17.45 -0.90
CA ALA A 39 6.44 16.01 -1.03
C ALA A 39 6.06 15.33 0.30
N GLY A 40 4.98 14.56 0.30
CA GLY A 40 4.55 13.73 1.44
C GLY A 40 5.37 12.45 1.60
N LEU A 41 6.69 12.52 1.40
CA LEU A 41 7.59 11.37 1.54
C LEU A 41 7.92 11.16 3.02
N VAL A 42 8.00 9.90 3.43
CA VAL A 42 8.49 9.53 4.75
C VAL A 42 10.02 9.69 4.81
N ASP A 43 10.54 10.06 5.98
CA ASP A 43 11.99 10.15 6.20
C ASP A 43 12.65 8.78 5.96
N PHE A 44 13.63 8.75 5.05
CA PHE A 44 14.34 7.54 4.68
C PHE A 44 15.06 6.87 5.86
N ALA A 45 15.62 7.67 6.78
CA ALA A 45 16.34 7.15 7.94
C ALA A 45 15.40 6.46 8.96
N SER A 46 14.11 6.78 8.93
CA SER A 46 13.10 6.18 9.80
C SER A 46 12.56 4.83 9.31
N LEU A 47 12.92 4.41 8.09
CA LEU A 47 12.42 3.17 7.50
C LEU A 47 12.93 1.93 8.28
N PRO A 48 12.04 0.99 8.67
CA PRO A 48 12.38 -0.12 9.57
C PRO A 48 13.09 -1.27 8.82
N VAL A 49 14.29 -0.99 8.29
CA VAL A 49 15.04 -1.94 7.45
C VAL A 49 15.35 -3.24 8.19
N LYS A 50 15.69 -3.15 9.48
CA LYS A 50 16.04 -4.30 10.30
C LYS A 50 14.82 -5.20 10.54
N GLU A 51 13.73 -4.62 11.02
CA GLU A 51 12.49 -5.31 11.35
C GLU A 51 11.85 -5.93 10.10
N THR A 52 11.88 -5.22 8.98
CA THR A 52 11.37 -5.72 7.69
C THR A 52 12.17 -6.94 7.22
N ARG A 53 13.50 -6.89 7.36
CA ARG A 53 14.38 -8.00 7.00
C ARG A 53 14.12 -9.23 7.86
N GLU A 54 14.04 -9.05 9.18
CA GLU A 54 13.79 -10.14 10.12
C GLU A 54 12.42 -10.80 9.87
N ALA A 55 11.38 -10.00 9.62
CA ALA A 55 10.05 -10.52 9.31
C ALA A 55 10.02 -11.30 7.98
N ALA A 56 10.71 -10.81 6.94
CA ALA A 56 10.79 -11.51 5.66
C ALA A 56 11.56 -12.84 5.78
N GLN A 57 12.67 -12.86 6.52
CA GLN A 57 13.43 -14.08 6.79
C GLN A 57 12.59 -15.10 7.56
N LEU A 58 11.87 -14.66 8.60
CA LEU A 58 10.99 -15.53 9.38
C LEU A 58 9.83 -16.09 8.54
N LEU A 59 9.22 -15.29 7.66
CA LEU A 59 8.14 -15.74 6.79
C LEU A 59 8.60 -16.85 5.84
N LEU A 60 9.85 -16.76 5.39
CA LEU A 60 10.48 -17.66 4.42
C LEU A 60 11.34 -18.76 5.05
N SER A 61 11.42 -18.85 6.39
CA SER A 61 12.31 -19.81 7.06
C SER A 61 11.81 -21.26 7.00
N ASP A 62 10.52 -21.45 6.75
CA ASP A 62 9.87 -22.76 6.59
C ASP A 62 9.21 -22.86 5.21
N ASP A 63 9.38 -24.01 4.56
CA ASP A 63 8.88 -24.24 3.20
C ASP A 63 7.35 -24.19 3.13
N ALA A 64 6.65 -24.67 4.16
CA ALA A 64 5.19 -24.67 4.17
C ALA A 64 4.64 -23.24 4.36
N SER A 65 5.21 -22.44 5.27
CA SER A 65 4.84 -21.03 5.44
C SER A 65 5.18 -20.20 4.21
N ALA A 66 6.36 -20.41 3.61
CA ALA A 66 6.80 -19.72 2.41
C ALA A 66 5.87 -20.00 1.23
N ARG A 67 5.54 -21.27 0.95
CA ARG A 67 4.62 -21.64 -0.13
C ARG A 67 3.23 -21.05 0.09
N LYS A 68 2.75 -21.00 1.34
CA LYS A 68 1.46 -20.37 1.67
C LYS A 68 1.48 -18.86 1.42
N ALA A 69 2.59 -18.18 1.73
CA ALA A 69 2.74 -16.74 1.50
C ALA A 69 2.86 -16.38 0.01
N LEU A 70 3.46 -17.27 -0.79
CA LEU A 70 3.64 -17.09 -2.23
C LEU A 70 2.44 -17.53 -3.08
N GLN A 71 1.50 -18.28 -2.49
CA GLN A 71 0.28 -18.71 -3.17
C GLN A 71 -0.78 -17.59 -3.13
N TYR A 72 -1.70 -17.62 -4.10
CA TYR A 72 -2.93 -16.82 -4.08
C TYR A 72 -3.65 -16.92 -2.73
N GLY A 73 -3.99 -15.75 -2.20
CA GLY A 73 -4.83 -15.61 -1.02
C GLY A 73 -6.30 -15.38 -1.35
N THR A 74 -7.07 -14.98 -0.33
CA THR A 74 -8.45 -14.52 -0.51
C THR A 74 -8.49 -13.05 -0.90
N THR A 75 -9.55 -12.62 -1.58
CA THR A 75 -9.73 -11.22 -2.02
C THR A 75 -9.72 -10.22 -0.86
N ALA A 76 -10.24 -10.61 0.30
CA ALA A 76 -10.24 -9.76 1.49
C ALA A 76 -8.84 -9.57 2.12
N GLY A 77 -7.87 -10.40 1.71
CA GLY A 77 -6.53 -10.46 2.28
C GLY A 77 -6.42 -11.41 3.48
N SER A 78 -5.16 -11.61 3.91
CA SER A 78 -4.79 -12.56 4.97
C SER A 78 -5.65 -12.38 6.22
N GLU A 79 -6.33 -13.46 6.62
CA GLU A 79 -7.14 -13.50 7.83
C GLU A 79 -6.31 -13.19 9.09
N HIS A 80 -5.10 -13.74 9.15
CA HIS A 80 -4.18 -13.50 10.25
C HIS A 80 -3.83 -12.01 10.38
N LEU A 81 -3.49 -11.36 9.27
CA LEU A 81 -3.16 -9.94 9.24
C LEU A 81 -4.38 -9.07 9.61
N ARG A 82 -5.57 -9.37 9.09
CA ARG A 82 -6.80 -8.66 9.51
C ARG A 82 -7.07 -8.78 11.01
N GLY A 83 -6.77 -9.93 11.62
CA GLY A 83 -6.84 -10.10 13.07
C GLY A 83 -5.81 -9.27 13.84
N LEU A 84 -4.58 -9.15 13.34
CA LEU A 84 -3.56 -8.28 13.93
C LEU A 84 -3.92 -6.80 13.82
N LEU A 85 -4.47 -6.38 12.67
CA LEU A 85 -4.90 -5.00 12.45
C LEU A 85 -6.07 -4.60 13.37
N LEU A 86 -7.01 -5.50 13.65
CA LEU A 86 -8.06 -5.24 14.65
C LEU A 86 -7.49 -4.99 16.03
N LYS A 87 -6.53 -5.81 16.47
CA LYS A 87 -5.85 -5.61 17.76
C LYS A 87 -5.05 -4.31 17.79
N HIS A 88 -4.43 -3.96 16.68
CA HIS A 88 -3.70 -2.69 16.54
C HIS A 88 -4.64 -1.49 16.61
N LEU A 89 -5.76 -1.53 15.88
CA LEU A 89 -6.80 -0.50 15.91
C LEU A 89 -7.39 -0.34 17.32
N ALA A 90 -7.75 -1.45 17.98
CA ALA A 90 -8.26 -1.42 19.35
C ALA A 90 -7.30 -0.69 20.30
N ARG A 91 -5.99 -0.97 20.17
CA ARG A 91 -4.94 -0.29 20.95
C ARG A 91 -4.89 1.20 20.67
N LEU A 92 -4.99 1.62 19.40
CA LEU A 92 -4.99 3.03 19.02
C LEU A 92 -6.23 3.77 19.58
N GLU A 93 -7.37 3.09 19.60
CA GLU A 93 -8.64 3.58 20.16
C GLU A 93 -8.71 3.48 21.70
N GLY A 94 -7.67 2.95 22.36
CA GLY A 94 -7.64 2.79 23.81
C GLY A 94 -8.69 1.80 24.35
N THR A 95 -9.12 0.84 23.54
CA THR A 95 -10.16 -0.16 23.89
C THR A 95 -9.70 -1.59 23.57
N ASP A 96 -10.55 -2.57 23.87
CA ASP A 96 -10.35 -3.95 23.43
C ASP A 96 -11.03 -4.21 22.08
N VAL A 97 -10.77 -5.39 21.49
CA VAL A 97 -11.34 -5.73 20.17
C VAL A 97 -12.87 -5.80 20.22
N SER A 98 -13.49 -6.17 21.34
CA SER A 98 -14.94 -6.17 21.49
C SER A 98 -15.55 -4.77 21.51
N GLY A 99 -14.81 -3.79 22.05
CA GLY A 99 -15.22 -2.39 22.13
C GLY A 99 -15.18 -1.65 20.79
N LEU A 100 -14.52 -2.19 19.77
CA LEU A 100 -14.46 -1.58 18.44
C LEU A 100 -15.79 -1.63 17.66
N GLY A 101 -16.70 -2.55 18.02
CA GLY A 101 -17.97 -2.73 17.28
C GLY A 101 -17.82 -3.24 15.84
N ILE A 102 -16.62 -3.68 15.45
CA ILE A 102 -16.32 -4.29 14.15
C ILE A 102 -15.55 -5.60 14.32
N ASP A 103 -15.65 -6.48 13.34
CA ASP A 103 -14.93 -7.75 13.29
C ASP A 103 -14.08 -7.85 12.02
N ARG A 104 -13.38 -8.99 11.85
CA ARG A 104 -12.46 -9.19 10.73
C ARG A 104 -13.17 -9.17 9.37
N ASN A 105 -14.46 -9.48 9.33
CA ASN A 105 -15.26 -9.52 8.11
C ASN A 105 -15.59 -8.12 7.60
N ARG A 106 -15.40 -7.10 8.45
CA ARG A 106 -15.50 -5.68 8.08
C ARG A 106 -14.15 -5.05 7.71
N LEU A 107 -13.09 -5.85 7.55
CA LEU A 107 -11.79 -5.41 7.09
C LEU A 107 -11.45 -6.05 5.74
N ILE A 108 -10.97 -5.22 4.81
CA ILE A 108 -10.35 -5.63 3.55
C ILE A 108 -8.96 -5.02 3.45
N LEU A 109 -7.99 -5.82 3.02
CA LEU A 109 -6.64 -5.32 2.73
C LEU A 109 -6.56 -4.86 1.29
N THR A 110 -6.04 -3.65 1.09
CA THR A 110 -5.73 -3.10 -0.23
C THR A 110 -4.22 -2.98 -0.43
N THR A 111 -3.81 -2.81 -1.68
CA THR A 111 -2.42 -2.52 -2.09
C THR A 111 -2.07 -1.04 -1.89
N GLY A 112 -2.41 -0.53 -0.70
CA GLY A 112 -2.38 0.88 -0.35
C GLY A 112 -3.74 1.55 -0.44
N SER A 113 -3.92 2.65 0.29
CA SER A 113 -5.19 3.35 0.43
C SER A 113 -5.75 3.85 -0.91
N GLN A 114 -4.87 4.14 -1.88
CA GLN A 114 -5.25 4.62 -3.21
C GLN A 114 -6.07 3.61 -4.03
N GLN A 115 -5.93 2.30 -3.78
CA GLN A 115 -6.76 1.31 -4.47
C GLN A 115 -8.25 1.42 -4.08
N LEU A 116 -8.55 1.96 -2.90
CA LEU A 116 -9.90 2.12 -2.41
C LEU A 116 -10.61 3.37 -2.99
N LEU A 117 -9.83 4.35 -3.48
CA LEU A 117 -10.31 5.63 -3.98
C LEU A 117 -10.60 5.59 -5.49
#